data_AF-A0A3C0WH30-F1
#
_entry.id   AF-A0A3C0WH30-F1
#
_cell.length_a   1.000
_cell.length_b   1.000
_cell.length_c   1.000
_cell.angle_alpha   90.00
_cell.angle_beta   90.00
_cell.angle_gamma   90.00
#
_symmetry.space_group_name_H-M   'P 1'
#
loop_
_entity.id
_entity.type
_entity.pdbx_description
1 polymer ?
#
loop_
_entity_poly.entity_id
_entity_poly.type
_entity_poly.pdbx_seq_one_letter_code
_entity_poly.pdbx_strand_id
1 'polypeptide(L)'
;MRLTLRTLLAYLDGLLESQQSDELAAKINDSEFATDLVYRTLTASRNPAVISPKLDGRGVGADPNSVAQYLDNTLEESRIHEFERICLDSDMYLAEVKGC
;
A
#
# COMPACT_ATOMS: atom_id res chain seq x y z
N MET A 1 -4.41 -11.03 12.80
CA MET A 1 -3.87 -10.02 11.84
C MET A 1 -4.94 -9.01 11.43
N ARG A 2 -4.60 -7.71 11.46
CA ARG A 2 -5.40 -6.59 10.93
C ARG A 2 -5.12 -6.48 9.42
N LEU A 3 -6.16 -6.32 8.60
CA LEU A 3 -6.00 -6.08 7.16
C LEU A 3 -5.70 -4.58 6.96
N THR A 4 -4.42 -4.24 6.81
CA THR A 4 -3.96 -2.88 6.50
C THR A 4 -3.23 -2.90 5.16
N LEU A 5 -3.01 -1.72 4.57
CA LEU A 5 -2.27 -1.63 3.31
C LEU A 5 -0.83 -2.13 3.50
N ARG A 6 -0.21 -1.90 4.66
CA ARG A 6 1.13 -2.46 4.98
C ARG A 6 1.15 -3.98 4.96
N THR A 7 0.18 -4.62 5.60
CA THR A 7 0.12 -6.08 5.66
C THR A 7 -0.12 -6.68 4.28
N LEU A 8 -0.90 -5.99 3.44
CA LEU A 8 -1.11 -6.37 2.04
C LEU A 8 0.19 -6.23 1.22
N LEU A 9 0.94 -5.14 1.36
CA LEU A 9 2.23 -4.97 0.68
C LEU A 9 3.23 -6.05 1.09
N ALA A 10 3.37 -6.30 2.40
CA ALA A 10 4.23 -7.36 2.92
C ALA A 10 3.89 -8.75 2.36
N TYR A 11 2.59 -9.03 2.14
CA TYR A 11 2.15 -10.25 1.47
C TYR A 11 2.57 -10.30 0.00
N LEU A 12 2.37 -9.21 -0.74
CA LEU A 12 2.76 -9.14 -2.15
C LEU A 12 4.29 -9.24 -2.35
N ASP A 13 5.06 -8.78 -1.38
CA ASP A 13 6.53 -8.86 -1.38
C ASP A 13 7.08 -10.18 -0.80
N GLY A 14 6.21 -11.06 -0.30
CA GLY A 14 6.62 -12.35 0.27
C GLY A 14 7.39 -12.21 1.59
N LEU A 15 7.20 -11.11 2.32
CA LEU A 15 7.85 -10.82 3.60
C LEU A 15 7.16 -11.47 4.80
N LEU A 16 5.97 -12.05 4.60
CA LEU A 16 5.21 -12.73 5.66
C LEU A 16 5.65 -14.19 5.81
N GLU A 17 5.55 -14.71 7.04
CA GLU A 17 5.70 -16.14 7.31
C GLU A 17 4.58 -16.94 6.62
N SER A 18 4.82 -18.21 6.30
CA SER A 18 3.86 -19.05 5.57
C SER A 18 2.47 -19.06 6.21
N GLN A 19 2.38 -19.18 7.54
CA GLN A 19 1.12 -19.16 8.26
C GLN A 19 0.39 -17.82 8.12
N GLN A 20 1.11 -16.70 8.21
CA GLN A 20 0.53 -15.36 8.07
C GLN A 20 0.08 -15.08 6.63
N SER A 21 0.84 -15.59 5.66
CA SER A 21 0.53 -15.49 4.24
C SER A 21 -0.76 -16.25 3.91
N ASP A 22 -0.91 -17.48 4.41
CA ASP A 22 -2.11 -18.30 4.22
C ASP A 22 -3.34 -17.66 4.89
N GLU A 23 -3.19 -17.16 6.12
CA GLU A 23 -4.26 -16.44 6.82
C GLU A 23 -4.70 -15.18 6.06
N LEU A 24 -3.75 -14.43 5.48
CA LEU A 24 -4.07 -13.24 4.72
C LEU A 24 -4.71 -13.58 3.37
N ALA A 25 -4.21 -14.61 2.68
CA ALA A 25 -4.79 -15.09 1.43
C ALA A 25 -6.26 -15.50 1.61
N ALA A 26 -6.58 -16.19 2.70
CA ALA A 26 -7.97 -16.53 3.03
C ALA A 26 -8.84 -15.28 3.20
N LYS A 27 -8.33 -14.25 3.91
CA LYS A 27 -9.04 -12.97 4.11
C LYS A 27 -9.20 -12.16 2.84
N ILE A 28 -8.21 -12.21 1.94
CA ILE A 28 -8.26 -11.54 0.64
C ILE A 28 -9.36 -12.20 -0.20
N ASN A 29 -9.38 -13.53 -0.26
CA ASN A 29 -10.39 -14.27 -1.03
C ASN A 29 -11.82 -14.08 -0.50
N ASP A 30 -11.99 -13.88 0.81
CA ASP A 30 -13.29 -13.64 1.44
C ASP A 30 -13.80 -12.19 1.25
N SER A 31 -12.93 -11.28 0.80
CA SER A 31 -13.23 -9.86 0.65
C SER A 31 -13.00 -9.39 -0.77
N GLU A 32 -14.09 -9.08 -1.48
CA GLU A 32 -14.05 -8.52 -2.84
C GLU A 32 -13.21 -7.23 -2.88
N PHE A 33 -13.35 -6.38 -1.87
CA PHE A 33 -12.54 -5.16 -1.73
C PHE A 33 -11.04 -5.47 -1.63
N ALA A 34 -10.65 -6.48 -0.84
CA ALA A 34 -9.25 -6.85 -0.68
C ALA A 34 -8.68 -7.47 -1.96
N THR A 35 -9.49 -8.28 -2.65
CA THR A 35 -9.15 -8.87 -3.95
C THR A 35 -8.93 -7.78 -5.00
N ASP A 36 -9.84 -6.81 -5.09
CA ASP A 36 -9.72 -5.66 -6.00
C ASP A 36 -8.48 -4.82 -5.66
N LEU A 37 -8.23 -4.56 -4.38
CA LEU A 37 -7.06 -3.81 -3.94
C LEU A 37 -5.74 -4.50 -4.32
N VAL A 38 -5.65 -5.83 -4.17
CA VAL A 38 -4.47 -6.59 -4.65
C VAL A 38 -4.31 -6.45 -6.17
N TYR A 39 -5.41 -6.63 -6.91
CA TYR A 39 -5.39 -6.52 -8.36
C TYR A 39 -4.95 -5.12 -8.83
N ARG A 40 -5.53 -4.06 -8.26
CA ARG A 40 -5.18 -2.67 -8.55
C ARG A 40 -3.73 -2.37 -8.22
N THR A 41 -3.25 -2.78 -7.05
CA THR A 41 -1.86 -2.56 -6.62
C THR A 41 -0.86 -3.21 -7.58
N LEU A 42 -1.08 -4.47 -7.95
CA LEU A 42 -0.20 -5.20 -8.89
C LEU A 42 -0.27 -4.63 -10.30
N THR A 43 -1.46 -4.23 -10.76
CA THR A 43 -1.66 -3.68 -12.11
C THR A 43 -1.05 -2.29 -12.23
N ALA A 44 -1.25 -1.44 -11.22
CA ALA A 44 -0.69 -0.09 -11.17
C ALA A 44 0.84 -0.11 -11.12
N SER A 45 1.44 -0.97 -10.29
CA SER A 45 2.90 -1.13 -10.17
C SER A 45 3.55 -1.61 -11.49
N ARG A 46 2.82 -2.35 -12.33
CA ARG A 46 3.31 -2.85 -13.62
C ARG A 46 3.05 -1.89 -14.79
N ASN A 47 2.28 -0.83 -14.57
CA ASN A 47 1.91 0.09 -15.64
C ASN A 47 2.98 1.18 -15.82
N PRO A 48 3.77 1.16 -16.92
CA PRO A 48 4.84 2.14 -17.14
C PRO A 48 4.32 3.57 -17.39
N ALA A 49 3.01 3.73 -17.62
CA ALA A 49 2.38 5.04 -17.79
C ALA A 49 1.98 5.70 -16.47
N VAL A 50 2.06 4.98 -15.33
CA VAL A 50 1.82 5.57 -14.01
C VAL A 50 3.04 6.39 -13.64
N ILE A 51 2.87 7.70 -13.61
CA ILE A 51 3.91 8.67 -13.25
C ILE A 51 3.86 8.85 -11.74
N SER A 52 5.01 8.89 -11.06
CA SER A 52 5.08 9.13 -9.61
C SER A 52 4.35 10.40 -9.18
N PRO A 53 3.80 10.44 -7.95
CA PRO A 53 3.14 11.62 -7.40
C PRO A 53 3.99 12.88 -7.52
N LYS A 54 3.36 14.00 -7.89
CA LYS A 54 4.04 15.29 -7.85
C LYS A 54 4.31 15.66 -6.39
N LEU A 55 5.57 15.97 -6.09
CA LEU A 55 5.99 16.39 -4.76
C LEU A 55 5.82 17.91 -4.65
N ASP A 56 4.62 18.36 -4.31
CA ASP A 56 4.34 19.77 -4.01
C ASP A 56 4.54 20.10 -2.51
N GLY A 57 4.85 19.09 -1.69
CA GLY A 57 5.25 19.24 -0.28
C GLY A 57 4.12 19.64 0.67
N ARG A 58 2.86 19.53 0.23
CA ARG A 58 1.67 19.91 1.01
C ARG A 58 0.81 18.70 1.35
N GLY A 59 0.91 18.25 2.60
CA GLY A 59 0.08 17.17 3.13
C GLY A 59 0.76 15.80 3.08
N VAL A 60 0.15 14.84 3.76
CA VAL A 60 0.62 13.45 3.85
C VAL A 60 0.60 12.82 2.46
N GLY A 61 1.70 12.18 2.05
CA GLY A 61 1.83 11.61 0.69
C GLY A 61 2.19 12.61 -0.42
N ALA A 62 2.26 13.92 -0.14
CA ALA A 62 2.77 14.92 -1.10
C ALA A 62 4.26 15.24 -0.88
N ASP A 63 4.91 14.59 0.09
CA ASP A 63 6.33 14.69 0.38
C ASP A 63 7.00 13.31 0.35
N PRO A 64 8.26 13.21 -0.09
CA PRO A 64 8.94 11.93 -0.27
C PRO A 64 9.18 11.19 1.06
N ASN A 65 9.18 11.88 2.20
CA ASN A 65 9.42 11.23 3.49
C ASN A 65 8.18 10.47 3.95
N SER A 66 6.96 10.88 3.58
CA SER A 66 5.74 10.17 3.98
C SER A 66 5.73 8.71 3.52
N VAL A 67 6.15 8.42 2.29
CA VAL A 67 6.23 7.05 1.74
C VAL A 67 7.29 6.23 2.48
N ALA A 68 8.51 6.78 2.59
CA ALA A 68 9.61 6.11 3.29
C ALA A 68 9.26 5.83 4.75
N GLN A 69 8.72 6.82 5.46
CA GLN A 69 8.29 6.66 6.85
C GLN A 69 7.18 5.63 7.00
N TYR A 70 6.27 5.54 6.04
CA TYR A 70 5.21 4.55 6.05
C TYR A 70 5.76 3.13 5.89
N LEU A 71 6.67 2.91 4.94
CA LEU A 71 7.32 1.62 4.68
C LEU A 71 8.24 1.20 5.86
N ASP A 72 8.98 2.15 6.43
CA ASP A 72 9.86 1.94 7.58
C ASP A 72 9.13 1.83 8.92
N ASN A 73 7.79 1.92 8.94
CA ASN A 73 6.96 1.96 10.15
C ASN A 73 7.31 3.10 11.12
N THR A 74 7.87 4.20 10.62
CA THR A 74 8.21 5.40 11.41
C THR A 74 7.21 6.54 11.24
N LEU A 75 6.22 6.40 10.35
CA LEU A 75 5.13 7.36 10.19
C LEU A 75 4.23 7.39 11.44
N GLU A 76 3.94 8.59 11.93
CA GLU A 76 3.08 8.85 13.08
C GLU A 76 1.70 8.19 12.92
N GLU A 77 1.20 7.51 13.96
CA GLU A 77 -0.08 6.77 13.93
C GLU A 77 -1.27 7.61 13.48
N SER A 78 -1.29 8.90 13.85
CA SER A 78 -2.33 9.85 13.46
C SER A 78 -2.38 10.08 11.94
N ARG A 79 -1.25 9.90 11.24
CA ARG A 79 -1.08 10.11 9.79
C ARG A 79 -1.22 8.82 8.99
N ILE A 80 -1.08 7.65 9.61
CA ILE A 80 -1.19 6.36 8.93
C ILE A 80 -2.55 6.23 8.24
N HIS A 81 -3.64 6.52 8.94
CA HIS A 81 -4.99 6.39 8.39
C HIS A 81 -5.24 7.32 7.20
N GLU A 82 -4.72 8.55 7.27
CA GLU A 82 -4.82 9.50 6.16
C GLU A 82 -4.00 9.04 4.96
N PHE A 83 -2.76 8.58 5.19
CA PHE A 83 -1.88 8.06 4.16
C PHE A 83 -2.47 6.84 3.45
N GLU A 84 -2.97 5.87 4.22
CA GLU A 84 -3.62 4.68 3.67
C GLU A 84 -4.81 5.05 2.81
N ARG A 85 -5.65 6.00 3.26
CA ARG A 85 -6.78 6.48 2.45
C ARG A 85 -6.33 7.08 1.13
N ILE A 86 -5.30 7.93 1.14
CA ILE A 86 -4.73 8.53 -0.08
C ILE A 86 -4.25 7.45 -1.06
N CYS A 87 -3.60 6.40 -0.55
CA CYS A 87 -3.17 5.27 -1.36
C CYS A 87 -4.36 4.51 -1.95
N LEU A 88 -5.38 4.21 -1.16
CA LEU A 88 -6.57 3.48 -1.63
C LEU A 88 -7.36 4.25 -2.71
N ASP A 89 -7.35 5.58 -2.63
CA ASP A 89 -8.05 6.48 -3.56
C ASP A 89 -7.30 6.68 -4.89
N SER A 90 -6.04 6.24 -5.03
CA SER A 90 -5.22 6.55 -6.20
C SER A 90 -4.21 5.45 -6.54
N ASP A 91 -4.38 4.88 -7.74
CA ASP A 91 -3.48 3.86 -8.28
C ASP A 91 -2.03 4.35 -8.42
N MET A 92 -1.84 5.66 -8.61
CA MET A 92 -0.51 6.28 -8.62
C MET A 92 0.21 6.09 -7.29
N TYR A 93 -0.49 6.27 -6.17
CA TYR A 93 0.07 6.08 -4.85
C TYR A 93 0.26 4.59 -4.53
N LEU A 94 -0.65 3.71 -4.96
CA LEU A 94 -0.44 2.26 -4.83
C LEU A 94 0.80 1.79 -5.59
N ALA A 95 1.01 2.30 -6.81
CA ALA A 95 2.18 1.97 -7.62
C ALA A 95 3.47 2.47 -6.97
N GLU A 96 3.48 3.71 -6.48
CA GLU A 96 4.64 4.31 -5.81
C GLU A 96 5.04 3.49 -4.58
N VAL A 97 4.11 3.25 -3.66
CA VAL A 97 4.39 2.54 -2.40
C VAL A 97 4.78 1.07 -2.65
N LYS A 98 4.26 0.43 -3.71
CA LYS A 98 4.64 -0.94 -4.10
C LYS A 98 5.98 -1.01 -4.84
N GLY A 99 6.39 0.08 -5.47
CA GLY A 99 7.60 0.16 -6.31
C GLY A 99 8.88 0.51 -5.55
N CYS A 100 8.76 1.11 -4.36
CA CYS A 100 9.86 1.30 -3.42
C CYS A 100 10.29 -0.02 -2.75
#